data_AF-A0A817G5X0-F1
#
_entry.id   AF-A0A817G5X0-F1
#
_cell.length_a   1.000
_cell.length_b   1.000
_cell.length_c   1.000
_cell.angle_alpha   90.00
_cell.angle_beta   90.00
_cell.angle_gamma   90.00
#
_symmetry.space_group_name_H-M   'P 1'
#
loop_
_entity.id
_entity.type
_entity.pdbx_description
1 polymer ?
#
loop_
_entity_poly.entity_id
_entity_poly.type
_entity_poly.pdbx_seq_one_letter_code
_entity_poly.pdbx_strand_id
1 'polypeptide(L)'
;MTLGSSSPEILLSITEIVGNRFEAGELGPGTIVGSAAYNLLMITALCIVSIKSSETRRIELYTVFMDLGQAKHLSLEEKAQLFAAKLTESMPRSRMQYRMQGIRMLTGSKSLFPNLFGKLQT
;
A
#
# COMPACT_ATOMS: atom_id res chain seq x y z
N MET A 1 4.01 -1.36 7.99
CA MET A 1 4.80 -0.97 9.18
C MET A 1 5.22 0.47 8.95
N THR A 2 4.46 1.42 9.49
CA THR A 2 4.62 2.87 9.19
C THR A 2 4.16 3.74 10.36
N LEU A 3 3.05 3.36 11.02
CA LEU A 3 2.53 4.07 12.19
C LEU A 3 3.44 3.93 13.43
N GLY A 4 3.95 2.72 13.69
CA GLY A 4 4.84 2.47 14.83
C GLY A 4 6.23 3.10 14.71
N SER A 5 6.75 3.26 13.48
CA SER A 5 8.05 3.90 13.25
C SER A 5 8.00 5.43 13.28
N SER A 6 6.80 6.03 13.20
CA SER A 6 6.61 7.50 13.21
C SER A 6 6.02 8.00 14.55
N SER A 7 5.87 7.10 15.52
CA SER A 7 5.27 7.39 16.82
C SER A 7 6.02 8.47 17.64
N PRO A 8 7.37 8.54 17.67
CA PRO A 8 8.06 9.59 18.43
C PRO A 8 7.90 10.99 17.82
N GLU A 9 7.86 11.13 16.49
CA GLU A 9 7.71 12.42 15.79
C GLU A 9 6.31 13.00 15.95
N ILE A 10 5.28 12.14 15.92
CA ILE A 10 3.89 12.53 16.15
C ILE A 10 3.69 12.94 17.61
N LEU A 11 4.27 12.21 18.56
CA LEU A 11 4.21 12.55 19.98
C LEU A 11 4.90 13.89 20.27
N LEU A 12 6.06 14.14 19.68
CA LEU A 12 6.78 15.41 19.83
C LEU A 12 5.94 16.61 19.36
N SER A 13 5.32 16.49 18.19
CA SER A 13 4.44 17.52 17.63
C SER A 13 3.21 17.77 18.52
N ILE A 14 2.62 16.72 19.09
CA ILE A 14 1.48 16.86 20.02
C ILE A 14 1.91 17.53 21.33
N THR A 15 3.05 17.12 21.90
CA THR A 15 3.55 17.73 23.16
C THR A 15 3.91 19.21 23.00
N GLU A 16 4.41 19.61 21.83
CA GLU A 16 4.74 21.01 21.54
C GLU A 16 3.47 21.86 21.38
N ILE A 17 2.46 21.39 20.64
CA ILE A 17 1.18 22.08 20.48
C ILE A 17 0.48 22.27 21.83
N VAL A 18 0.47 21.23 22.68
CA VAL A 18 -0.14 21.29 24.02
C VAL A 18 0.65 22.24 24.94
N GLY A 19 1.98 22.25 24.84
CA GLY A 19 2.85 23.16 25.60
C GLY A 19 2.77 24.61 25.14
N ASN A 20 2.38 24.86 23.89
CA ASN A 20 2.44 26.18 23.26
C ASN A 20 1.04 26.77 22.98
N ARG A 21 0.09 26.62 23.92
CA ARG A 21 -1.30 27.16 23.82
C ARG A 21 -2.03 26.81 22.52
N PHE A 22 -1.80 25.61 21.98
CA PHE A 22 -2.33 25.14 20.69
C PHE A 22 -1.78 25.85 19.45
N GLU A 23 -0.65 26.54 19.55
CA GLU A 23 0.11 27.02 18.41
C GLU A 23 1.20 26.01 18.01
N ALA A 24 1.40 25.84 16.70
CA ALA A 24 2.47 25.00 16.19
C ALA A 24 3.82 25.68 16.45
N GLY A 25 4.68 25.05 17.26
CA GLY A 25 6.07 25.47 17.38
C GLY A 25 6.88 25.08 16.14
N GLU A 26 8.15 25.49 16.09
CA GLU A 26 9.01 25.26 14.92
C GLU A 26 9.53 23.82 14.83
N LEU A 27 9.60 23.09 15.95
CA LEU A 27 10.26 21.78 16.01
C LEU A 27 9.40 20.66 15.44
N GLY A 28 8.10 20.66 15.71
CA GLY A 28 7.14 19.64 15.27
C GLY A 28 6.99 19.58 13.74
N PRO A 29 6.62 20.69 13.07
CA PRO A 29 6.55 20.76 11.61
C PRO A 29 7.88 20.43 10.95
N GLY A 30 9.00 20.95 11.49
CA GLY A 30 10.35 20.66 10.99
C GLY A 30 10.71 19.17 11.07
N THR A 31 10.36 18.51 12.17
CA THR A 31 10.62 17.08 12.39
C THR A 31 9.77 16.19 11.49
N ILE A 32 8.48 16.52 11.30
CA ILE A 32 7.59 15.77 10.40
C ILE A 32 8.07 15.88 8.95
N VAL A 33 8.33 17.10 8.47
CA VAL A 33 8.79 17.32 7.09
C VAL A 33 10.18 16.71 6.88
N GLY A 34 11.09 16.85 7.85
CA GLY A 34 12.42 16.25 7.80
C GLY A 34 12.39 14.73 7.76
N SER A 35 11.55 14.09 8.58
CA SER A 35 11.38 12.63 8.58
C SER A 35 10.77 12.12 7.27
N ALA A 36 9.80 12.84 6.69
CA ALA A 36 9.26 12.53 5.37
C ALA A 36 10.33 12.65 4.27
N ALA A 37 11.15 13.71 4.30
CA ALA A 37 12.25 13.90 3.35
C ALA A 37 13.33 12.81 3.49
N TYR A 38 13.70 12.43 4.71
CA TYR A 38 14.67 11.37 4.96
C TYR A 38 14.19 10.00 4.45
N ASN A 39 12.92 9.67 4.66
CA ASN A 39 12.31 8.45 4.13
C ASN A 39 12.30 8.42 2.60
N LEU A 40 12.04 9.57 1.96
CA LEU A 40 11.98 9.66 0.50
C LEU A 40 13.35 9.71 -0.18
N LEU A 41 14.36 10.31 0.44
CA LEU A 41 15.66 10.54 -0.21
C LEU A 41 16.73 9.55 0.27
N MET A 42 16.92 9.43 1.59
CA MET A 42 18.03 8.63 2.13
C MET A 42 17.71 7.14 2.13
N ILE A 43 16.52 6.75 2.59
CA ILE A 43 16.14 5.34 2.62
C ILE A 43 16.04 4.78 1.20
N THR A 44 15.44 5.52 0.26
CA THR A 44 15.33 5.08 -1.13
C THR A 44 16.70 4.96 -1.80
N ALA A 45 17.60 5.92 -1.59
CA ALA A 45 18.97 5.85 -2.12
C ALA A 45 19.74 4.65 -1.55
N LEU A 46 19.64 4.41 -0.24
CA LEU A 46 20.24 3.23 0.38
C LEU A 46 19.64 1.94 -0.19
N CYS A 47 18.32 1.89 -0.38
CA CYS A 47 17.66 0.74 -1.01
C CYS A 47 18.15 0.49 -2.44
N ILE A 48 18.50 1.53 -3.20
CA ILE A 48 19.04 1.39 -4.57
C ILE A 48 20.50 0.88 -4.52
N VAL A 49 21.34 1.47 -3.69
CA VAL A 49 22.77 1.09 -3.55
C VAL A 49 22.94 -0.30 -2.94
N SER A 50 22.04 -0.71 -2.05
CA SER A 50 22.10 -2.02 -1.38
C SER A 50 21.75 -3.21 -2.30
N ILE A 51 21.24 -2.95 -3.51
CA ILE A 51 20.95 -4.00 -4.49
C ILE A 51 22.27 -4.47 -5.11
N LYS A 52 22.62 -5.73 -4.89
CA LYS A 52 23.79 -6.34 -5.53
C LYS A 52 23.57 -6.41 -7.05
N SER A 53 24.59 -5.99 -7.81
CA SER A 53 24.53 -5.81 -9.28
C SER A 53 24.21 -7.07 -10.09
N SER A 54 24.20 -8.27 -9.47
CA SER A 54 23.92 -9.54 -10.14
C SER A 54 22.51 -10.09 -9.89
N GLU A 55 21.64 -9.36 -9.17
CA GLU A 55 20.24 -9.77 -8.97
C GLU A 55 19.30 -9.04 -9.93
N THR A 56 18.69 -9.79 -10.85
CA THR A 56 17.56 -9.27 -11.63
C THR A 56 16.29 -9.31 -10.78
N ARG A 57 15.84 -8.15 -10.29
CA ARG A 57 14.51 -8.04 -9.67
C ARG A 57 13.46 -7.97 -10.76
N ARG A 58 12.63 -8.99 -10.87
CA ARG A 58 11.45 -8.97 -11.76
C ARG A 58 10.31 -8.27 -11.03
N ILE A 59 9.61 -7.41 -11.76
CA ILE A 59 8.36 -6.81 -11.27
C ILE A 59 7.32 -7.93 -11.29
N GLU A 60 6.90 -8.42 -10.12
CA GLU A 60 5.93 -9.53 -10.01
C GLU A 60 4.60 -9.21 -10.71
N LEU A 61 4.24 -7.93 -10.78
CA LEU A 61 3.00 -7.45 -11.37
C LEU A 61 3.07 -7.07 -12.87
N TYR A 62 4.17 -7.38 -13.56
CA TYR A 62 4.37 -6.91 -14.94
C TYR A 62 3.26 -7.35 -15.91
N THR A 63 2.72 -8.56 -15.73
CA THR A 63 1.63 -9.10 -16.56
C THR A 63 0.35 -8.29 -16.43
N VAL A 64 0.01 -7.88 -15.21
CA VAL A 64 -1.18 -7.07 -14.92
C VAL A 64 -1.08 -5.71 -15.62
N PHE A 65 0.11 -5.10 -15.60
CA PHE A 65 0.35 -3.83 -16.29
C PHE A 65 0.25 -3.95 -17.82
N MET A 66 0.79 -5.03 -18.41
CA MET A 66 0.65 -5.26 -19.85
C MET A 66 -0.81 -5.46 -20.26
N ASP A 67 -1.56 -6.27 -19.52
CA ASP A 67 -2.97 -6.55 -19.81
C ASP A 67 -3.82 -5.27 -19.78
N LEU A 68 -3.55 -4.36 -18.84
CA LEU A 68 -4.26 -3.07 -18.73
C LEU A 68 -3.89 -2.09 -19.84
N GLY A 69 -2.63 -2.13 -20.31
CA GLY A 69 -2.17 -1.33 -21.44
C GLY A 69 -2.86 -1.71 -22.75
N GLN A 70 -3.28 -2.97 -22.91
CA GLN A 70 -4.00 -3.45 -24.09
C GLN A 70 -5.49 -3.13 -24.07
N ALA A 71 -6.10 -2.89 -22.91
CA ALA A 71 -7.50 -2.52 -22.75
C ALA A 71 -7.76 -1.05 -23.15
N LYS A 72 -7.51 -0.65 -24.41
CA LYS A 72 -7.67 0.74 -24.88
C LYS A 72 -9.11 1.27 -24.82
N HIS A 73 -10.12 0.40 -24.80
CA HIS A 73 -11.55 0.78 -24.88
C HIS A 73 -12.23 1.01 -23.52
N LEU A 74 -11.58 0.66 -22.39
CA LEU A 74 -12.18 0.86 -21.05
C LEU A 74 -11.94 2.29 -20.54
N SER A 75 -12.93 2.82 -19.82
CA SER A 75 -12.79 4.05 -19.04
C SER A 75 -11.73 3.88 -17.94
N LEU A 76 -11.20 5.00 -17.43
CA LEU A 76 -10.19 4.99 -16.36
C LEU A 76 -10.68 4.26 -15.10
N GLU A 77 -11.99 4.35 -14.82
CA GLU A 77 -12.60 3.70 -13.66
C GLU A 77 -12.64 2.18 -13.81
N GLU A 78 -13.04 1.68 -14.98
CA GLU A 78 -13.08 0.24 -15.26
C GLU A 78 -11.67 -0.37 -15.27
N LYS A 79 -10.66 0.37 -15.77
CA LYS A 79 -9.25 -0.04 -15.69
C LYS A 79 -8.76 -0.13 -14.24
N ALA A 80 -9.14 0.83 -13.39
CA ALA A 80 -8.77 0.83 -11.98
C ALA A 80 -9.43 -0.36 -11.23
N GLN A 81 -10.70 -0.65 -11.53
CA GLN A 81 -11.41 -1.80 -10.96
C GLN A 81 -10.79 -3.13 -11.42
N LEU A 82 -10.43 -3.25 -12.70
CA LEU A 82 -9.76 -4.42 -13.25
C LEU A 82 -8.35 -4.60 -12.66
N PHE A 83 -7.61 -3.51 -12.48
CA PHE A 83 -6.31 -3.52 -11.80
C PHE A 83 -6.44 -4.02 -10.35
N ALA A 84 -7.38 -3.48 -9.59
CA ALA A 84 -7.63 -3.88 -8.21
C ALA A 84 -8.01 -5.37 -8.11
N ALA A 85 -8.82 -5.86 -9.05
CA ALA A 85 -9.18 -7.27 -9.14
C ALA A 85 -7.95 -8.16 -9.40
N LYS A 86 -7.19 -7.87 -10.46
CA LYS A 86 -5.98 -8.63 -10.83
C LYS A 86 -4.88 -8.55 -9.76
N LEU A 87 -4.74 -7.40 -9.11
CA LEU A 87 -3.82 -7.19 -7.97
C LEU A 87 -4.19 -8.14 -6.81
N THR A 88 -5.48 -8.22 -6.46
CA THR A 88 -5.97 -9.09 -5.38
C THR A 88 -5.78 -10.57 -5.70
N GLU A 89 -5.88 -10.97 -6.98
CA GLU A 89 -5.63 -12.34 -7.42
C GLU A 89 -4.15 -12.70 -7.46
N SER A 90 -3.28 -11.76 -7.85
CA SER A 90 -1.82 -11.98 -7.94
C SER A 90 -1.13 -12.13 -6.58
N MET A 91 -1.76 -11.70 -5.48
CA MET A 91 -1.15 -11.77 -4.15
C MET A 91 -1.13 -13.21 -3.61
N PRO A 92 0.00 -13.66 -3.02
CA PRO A 92 0.10 -15.00 -2.45
C PRO A 92 -0.85 -15.16 -1.26
N ARG A 93 -1.68 -16.20 -1.29
CA ARG A 93 -2.68 -16.45 -0.26
C ARG A 93 -2.09 -17.28 0.88
N SER A 94 -2.16 -16.76 2.10
CA SER A 94 -1.73 -17.48 3.30
C SER A 94 -2.76 -18.52 3.73
N ARG A 95 -2.31 -19.59 4.41
CA ARG A 95 -3.20 -20.63 4.97
C ARG A 95 -4.29 -20.04 5.88
N MET A 96 -3.98 -18.96 6.60
CA MET A 96 -4.94 -18.27 7.44
C MET A 96 -6.09 -17.67 6.62
N GLN A 97 -5.80 -17.06 5.46
CA GLN A 97 -6.83 -16.46 4.62
C GLN A 97 -7.80 -17.50 4.04
N TYR A 98 -7.33 -18.69 3.68
CA TYR A 98 -8.19 -19.80 3.27
C TYR A 98 -9.11 -20.26 4.42
N ARG A 99 -8.58 -20.38 5.63
CA ARG A 99 -9.37 -20.76 6.82
C ARG A 99 -10.45 -19.72 7.14
N MET A 100 -10.08 -18.44 7.08
CA MET A 100 -11.03 -17.33 7.27
C MET A 100 -12.11 -17.32 6.20
N GLN A 101 -11.78 -17.67 4.95
CA GLN A 101 -12.78 -17.80 3.90
C GLN A 101 -13.74 -18.97 4.16
N GLY A 102 -13.23 -20.13 4.62
CA GLY A 102 -14.07 -21.28 4.97
C GLY A 102 -15.09 -20.95 6.06
N ILE A 103 -14.66 -20.30 7.14
CA ILE A 103 -15.55 -19.87 8.23
C ILE A 103 -16.58 -18.84 7.74
N ARG A 104 -16.17 -17.90 6.87
CA ARG A 104 -17.09 -16.92 6.28
C ARG A 104 -18.16 -17.56 5.40
N MET A 105 -17.79 -18.57 4.60
CA MET A 105 -18.74 -19.33 3.79
C MET A 105 -19.74 -20.10 4.64
N LEU A 106 -19.29 -20.69 5.75
CA LEU A 106 -20.16 -21.39 6.70
C LEU A 106 -21.11 -20.45 7.46
N THR A 107 -20.69 -19.21 7.71
CA THR A 107 -21.46 -18.19 8.46
C THR A 107 -22.30 -17.28 7.56
N GLY A 108 -22.40 -17.57 6.26
CA GLY A 108 -23.15 -16.75 5.28
C GLY A 108 -22.57 -15.35 5.06
N SER A 109 -21.36 -15.08 5.53
CA SER A 109 -20.69 -13.78 5.39
C SER A 109 -20.09 -13.60 4.00
N LYS A 110 -19.96 -12.35 3.56
CA LYS A 110 -19.33 -12.02 2.27
C LYS A 110 -17.92 -12.63 2.17
N SER A 111 -17.64 -13.20 0.99
CA SER A 111 -16.34 -13.80 0.66
C SER A 111 -15.21 -12.79 0.89
N LEU A 112 -14.11 -13.27 1.46
CA LEU A 112 -12.90 -12.47 1.66
C LEU A 112 -12.20 -12.13 0.34
N PHE A 113 -12.39 -12.97 -0.68
CA PHE A 113 -11.89 -12.74 -2.04
C PHE A 113 -13.07 -12.42 -2.95
N PRO A 114 -13.17 -11.18 -3.45
CA PRO A 114 -14.21 -10.80 -4.40
C PRO A 114 -13.89 -11.37 -5.78
N ASN A 115 -14.79 -12.18 -6.34
CA ASN A 115 -14.73 -12.62 -7.74
C ASN A 115 -15.25 -11.47 -8.63
N LEU A 116 -14.37 -10.54 -8.98
CA LEU A 116 -14.70 -9.34 -9.76
C LEU A 116 -14.80 -9.60 -11.27
N PHE A 117 -14.21 -10.68 -11.78
CA PHE A 117 -14.28 -11.05 -13.20
C PHE A 117 -15.71 -11.33 -13.67
N GLY A 118 -16.57 -11.90 -12.82
CA GLY A 118 -17.97 -12.19 -13.15
C GLY A 118 -18.89 -10.96 -13.20
N LYS A 119 -18.44 -9.80 -12.67
CA LYS A 119 -19.21 -8.55 -12.69
C LYS A 119 -18.88 -7.63 -13.86
N LEU A 120 -17.78 -7.88 -14.56
CA LEU A 120 -17.33 -7.11 -15.73
C LEU A 120 -17.71 -7.75 -17.07
N GLN A 121 -18.42 -8.89 -17.05
CA GLN A 121 -18.92 -9.61 -18.24
C GLN A 121 -20.43 -9.42 -18.49
N THR A 122 -21.10 -8.55 -17.72
CA THR A 122 -22.50 -8.13 -17.91
C THR A 122 -22.55 -6.66 -18.27
#